data_AF-A0A2G4F5P7-F1
#
_entry.id   AF-A0A2G4F5P7-F1
#
_cell.length_a   1.000
_cell.length_b   1.000
_cell.length_c   1.000
_cell.angle_alpha   90.00
_cell.angle_beta   90.00
_cell.angle_gamma   90.00
#
_symmetry.space_group_name_H-M   'P 1'
#
loop_
_entity.id
_entity.type
_entity.pdbx_description
1 polymer ?
#
loop_
_entity_poly.entity_id
_entity_poly.type
_entity_poly.pdbx_seq_one_letter_code
_entity_poly.pdbx_strand_id
1 'polypeptide(L)'
;MLNSWRLNAIIAAMFIQLIASNNKSAIAQEREGCFIVNSAGEVINLNQLCSTQEPTVKISGNDGKFVEDYKRLAKSYSTATTDSLLQGIQSSPGQKIATAKRMCTEAKAGLSLSEFKLRAIGQAASMENPIAKESFLADADITLTLASNHYCPELASR
;
A
#
# COMPACT_ATOMS: atom_id res chain seq x y z
N MET A 1 3.35 39.95 -65.32
CA MET A 1 3.49 38.91 -64.27
C MET A 1 3.89 39.60 -62.98
N LEU A 2 3.20 39.24 -61.90
CA LEU A 2 3.22 39.82 -60.55
C LEU A 2 4.63 40.02 -59.98
N ASN A 3 4.88 41.14 -59.27
CA ASN A 3 5.13 41.04 -57.83
C ASN A 3 4.94 42.39 -57.07
N SER A 4 3.86 42.42 -56.29
CA SER A 4 3.73 42.95 -54.93
C SER A 4 5.03 42.84 -54.08
N TRP A 5 5.32 43.61 -53.03
CA TRP A 5 4.52 44.32 -52.04
C TRP A 5 5.41 45.32 -51.28
N ARG A 6 4.79 46.38 -50.76
CA ARG A 6 5.35 47.23 -49.68
C ARG A 6 5.20 46.51 -48.34
N LEU A 7 6.11 46.71 -47.38
CA LEU A 7 5.83 47.31 -46.06
C LEU A 7 7.07 47.32 -45.15
N ASN A 8 7.20 48.43 -44.42
CA ASN A 8 8.16 48.68 -43.34
C ASN A 8 7.92 47.78 -42.13
N ALA A 9 8.98 47.40 -41.40
CA ALA A 9 8.94 47.27 -39.93
C ALA A 9 10.35 47.24 -39.33
N ILE A 10 10.63 48.29 -38.56
CA ILE A 10 11.77 48.43 -37.63
C ILE A 10 11.42 47.64 -36.38
N ILE A 11 12.28 46.73 -35.92
CA ILE A 11 12.19 46.19 -34.55
C ILE A 11 13.58 46.18 -33.92
N ALA A 12 13.83 47.22 -33.12
CA ALA A 12 14.89 47.26 -32.13
C ALA A 12 14.41 46.48 -30.90
N ALA A 13 15.03 45.33 -30.61
CA ALA A 13 14.79 44.60 -29.38
C ALA A 13 15.64 45.24 -28.27
N MET A 14 14.99 46.04 -27.42
CA MET A 14 15.58 46.59 -26.20
C MET A 14 15.61 45.53 -25.09
N PHE A 15 16.75 45.45 -24.43
CA PHE A 15 17.04 44.68 -23.22
C PHE A 15 16.06 45.01 -22.09
N ILE A 16 15.47 43.99 -21.46
CA ILE A 16 14.92 44.10 -20.10
C ILE A 16 15.70 43.14 -19.21
N GLN A 17 16.31 43.73 -18.20
CA GLN A 17 17.22 43.12 -17.24
C GLN A 17 16.48 42.25 -16.22
N LEU A 18 17.11 41.12 -15.93
CA LEU A 18 17.28 40.47 -14.62
C LEU A 18 16.47 41.07 -13.44
N ILE A 19 15.47 40.34 -12.97
CA ILE A 19 15.20 40.22 -11.54
C ILE A 19 15.15 38.73 -11.23
N ALA A 20 16.30 38.20 -10.79
CA ALA A 20 16.37 36.90 -10.15
C ALA A 20 15.67 37.03 -8.78
N SER A 21 14.35 36.92 -8.79
CA SER A 21 13.58 36.73 -7.57
C SER A 21 13.98 35.38 -7.00
N ASN A 22 14.71 35.40 -5.88
CA ASN A 22 15.02 34.27 -5.03
C ASN A 22 13.72 33.61 -4.52
N ASN A 23 13.02 32.90 -5.39
CA ASN A 23 12.09 31.88 -4.98
C ASN A 23 12.98 30.72 -4.53
N LYS A 24 13.27 30.66 -3.23
CA LYS A 24 13.55 29.37 -2.59
C LYS A 24 12.29 28.53 -2.80
N SER A 25 12.22 27.87 -3.95
CA SER A 25 11.31 26.75 -4.14
C SER A 25 11.67 25.76 -3.04
N ALA A 26 10.82 25.70 -2.00
CA ALA A 26 10.89 24.65 -1.03
C ALA A 26 10.67 23.36 -1.81
N ILE A 27 11.75 22.65 -2.11
CA ILE A 27 11.70 21.30 -2.60
C ILE A 27 11.03 20.54 -1.45
N ALA A 28 9.74 20.24 -1.59
CA ALA A 28 9.05 19.33 -0.70
C ALA A 28 9.67 17.95 -0.93
N GLN A 29 10.78 17.71 -0.26
CA GLN A 29 11.36 16.39 -0.16
C GLN A 29 10.35 15.59 0.67
N GLU A 30 9.59 14.71 0.02
CA GLU A 30 8.76 13.73 0.71
C GLU A 30 9.65 12.97 1.69
N ARG A 31 9.59 13.38 2.96
CA ARG A 31 10.18 12.62 4.05
C ARG A 31 9.10 11.64 4.49
N GLU A 32 9.25 10.37 4.14
CA GLU A 32 8.44 9.31 4.71
C GLU A 32 8.56 9.36 6.24
N GLY A 33 7.43 9.54 6.91
CA GLY A 33 7.33 9.57 8.37
C GLY A 33 6.37 10.65 8.87
N CYS A 34 6.08 10.60 10.17
CA CYS A 34 5.15 11.51 10.82
C CYS A 34 5.93 12.66 11.44
N PHE A 35 5.79 13.85 10.87
CA PHE A 35 6.51 15.04 11.30
C PHE A 35 5.57 16.24 11.41
N ILE A 36 5.89 17.16 12.32
CA ILE A 36 5.32 18.51 12.33
C ILE A 36 6.46 19.51 12.18
N VAL A 37 6.25 20.55 11.38
CA VAL A 37 7.18 21.68 11.26
C VAL A 37 6.58 22.84 12.04
N ASN A 38 7.34 23.39 12.99
CA ASN A 38 6.87 24.56 13.75
C ASN A 38 7.08 25.87 12.97
N SER A 39 6.57 26.98 13.49
CA SER A 39 6.69 28.31 12.87
C SER A 39 8.12 28.83 12.75
N ALA A 40 9.08 28.24 13.47
CA ALA A 40 10.50 28.52 13.35
C ALA A 40 11.20 27.65 12.29
N GLY A 41 10.48 26.73 11.64
CA GLY A 41 11.02 25.82 10.62
C GLY A 41 11.68 24.56 11.19
N GLU A 42 11.55 24.30 12.49
CA GLU A 42 12.10 23.09 13.11
C GLU A 42 11.21 21.88 12.83
N VAL A 43 11.83 20.77 12.43
CA VAL A 43 11.14 19.51 12.13
C VAL A 43 11.11 18.64 13.38
N ILE A 44 9.92 18.42 13.92
CA ILE A 44 9.67 17.55 15.07
C ILE A 44 9.25 16.17 14.56
N ASN A 45 10.01 15.13 14.91
CA ASN A 45 9.70 13.74 14.57
C ASN A 45 8.68 13.17 15.57
N LEU A 46 7.53 12.75 15.07
CA LEU A 46 6.42 12.18 15.82
C LEU A 46 6.19 10.71 15.48
N ASN A 47 7.15 10.01 14.86
CA ASN A 47 7.01 8.62 14.46
C ASN A 47 6.54 7.72 15.62
N GLN A 48 6.94 8.00 16.86
CA GLN A 48 6.49 7.26 18.03
C GLN A 48 5.02 7.54 18.43
N LEU A 49 4.49 8.72 18.13
CA LEU A 49 3.07 9.06 18.37
C LEU A 49 2.17 8.57 17.25
N CYS A 50 2.70 8.52 16.03
CA CYS A 50 1.98 8.02 14.86
C CYS A 50 2.15 6.51 14.67
N SER A 51 3.09 5.89 15.41
CA SER A 51 3.10 4.46 15.65
C SER A 51 1.87 4.14 16.50
N THR A 52 0.79 3.75 15.83
CA THR A 52 -0.31 3.09 16.52
C THR A 52 0.29 1.79 17.05
N GLN A 53 0.69 1.75 18.33
CA GLN A 53 0.86 0.48 19.00
C GLN A 53 -0.51 -0.17 18.93
N GLU A 54 -0.70 -1.08 17.96
CA GLU A 54 -1.88 -1.93 17.98
C GLU A 54 -1.91 -2.54 19.39
N PRO A 55 -3.03 -2.42 20.11
CA PRO A 55 -3.13 -2.98 21.44
C PRO A 55 -2.73 -4.45 21.34
N THR A 56 -1.94 -4.95 22.29
CA THR A 56 -1.49 -6.35 22.30
C THR A 56 -2.72 -7.24 22.31
N VAL A 57 -3.20 -7.61 21.12
CA VAL A 57 -4.43 -8.37 20.97
C VAL A 57 -4.14 -9.69 21.62
N LYS A 58 -4.87 -10.04 22.69
CA LYS A 58 -4.85 -11.40 23.23
C LYS A 58 -5.49 -12.31 22.18
N ILE A 59 -4.67 -12.76 21.25
CA ILE A 59 -5.08 -13.66 20.18
C ILE A 59 -5.46 -14.99 20.84
N SER A 60 -6.75 -15.28 20.83
CA SER A 60 -7.33 -16.47 21.47
C SER A 60 -8.52 -16.96 20.66
N GLY A 61 -8.99 -18.19 20.93
CA GLY A 61 -10.11 -18.78 20.19
C GLY A 61 -9.83 -18.91 18.69
N ASN A 62 -10.79 -18.53 17.85
CA ASN A 62 -10.68 -18.65 16.39
C ASN A 62 -9.56 -17.78 15.81
N ASP A 63 -9.32 -16.60 16.38
CA ASP A 63 -8.23 -15.72 15.95
C ASP A 63 -6.87 -16.38 16.18
N GLY A 64 -6.72 -17.14 17.27
CA GLY A 64 -5.51 -17.91 17.57
C GLY A 64 -5.29 -19.07 16.61
N LYS A 65 -6.37 -19.82 16.32
CA LYS A 65 -6.33 -20.91 15.34
C LYS A 65 -6.00 -20.40 13.93
N PHE A 66 -6.59 -19.27 13.54
CA PHE A 66 -6.29 -18.61 12.27
C PHE A 66 -4.80 -18.29 12.14
N VAL A 67 -4.18 -17.69 13.16
CA VAL A 67 -2.75 -17.34 13.13
C VAL A 67 -1.88 -18.60 13.01
N GLU A 68 -2.19 -19.67 13.73
CA GLU A 68 -1.42 -20.91 13.66
C GLU A 68 -1.57 -21.62 12.31
N ASP A 69 -2.80 -21.69 11.79
CA ASP A 69 -3.06 -22.27 10.48
C ASP A 69 -2.43 -21.43 9.36
N TYR A 70 -2.41 -20.10 9.49
CA TYR A 70 -1.72 -19.19 8.59
C TYR A 70 -0.22 -19.49 8.56
N LYS A 71 0.44 -19.57 9.72
CA LYS A 71 1.87 -19.91 9.82
C LYS A 71 2.17 -21.29 9.24
N ARG A 72 1.24 -22.25 9.38
CA ARG A 72 1.39 -23.58 8.79
C ARG A 72 1.35 -23.52 7.27
N LEU A 73 0.37 -22.82 6.70
CA LEU A 73 0.23 -22.68 5.24
C LEU A 73 1.36 -21.84 4.62
N ALA A 74 1.87 -20.83 5.33
CA ALA A 74 3.00 -20.02 4.85
C ALA A 74 4.24 -20.87 4.51
N LYS A 75 4.45 -22.00 5.20
CA LYS A 75 5.61 -22.89 5.01
C LYS A 75 5.57 -23.71 3.71
N SER A 76 4.48 -23.68 2.95
CA SER A 76 4.41 -24.36 1.64
C SER A 76 5.00 -23.55 0.49
N TYR A 77 5.39 -22.30 0.74
CA TYR A 77 5.95 -21.40 -0.27
C TYR A 77 7.48 -21.42 -0.25
N SER A 78 8.12 -20.67 -1.17
CA SER A 78 9.57 -20.52 -1.19
C SER A 78 10.11 -20.00 0.16
N THR A 79 11.39 -20.23 0.47
CA THR A 79 11.99 -19.78 1.74
C THR A 79 11.83 -18.27 1.94
N ALA A 80 12.16 -17.47 0.92
CA ALA A 80 12.07 -16.02 1.00
C ALA A 80 10.62 -15.53 1.21
N THR A 81 9.65 -16.17 0.54
CA THR A 81 8.23 -15.88 0.73
C THR A 81 7.75 -16.31 2.11
N THR A 82 8.16 -17.49 2.59
CA THR A 82 7.84 -17.98 3.93
C THR A 82 8.30 -16.99 4.99
N ASP A 83 9.54 -16.53 4.92
CA ASP A 83 10.10 -15.57 5.88
C ASP A 83 9.32 -14.24 5.88
N SER A 84 8.98 -13.74 4.69
CA SER A 84 8.16 -12.53 4.50
C SER A 84 6.75 -12.68 5.11
N LEU A 85 6.07 -13.81 4.84
CA LEU A 85 4.74 -14.09 5.36
C LEU A 85 4.75 -14.23 6.89
N LEU A 86 5.74 -14.95 7.44
CA LEU A 86 5.89 -15.15 8.88
C LEU A 86 6.22 -13.84 9.60
N GLN A 87 7.09 -13.01 9.03
CA GLN A 87 7.37 -11.67 9.55
C GLN A 87 6.11 -10.79 9.53
N GLY A 88 5.32 -10.85 8.45
CA GLY A 88 4.08 -10.08 8.31
C GLY A 88 3.02 -10.45 9.36
N ILE A 89 2.76 -11.75 9.56
CA ILE A 89 1.77 -12.19 10.58
C ILE A 89 2.27 -11.95 12.00
N GLN A 90 3.58 -12.00 12.24
CA GLN A 90 4.16 -11.72 13.56
C GLN A 90 4.11 -10.22 13.91
N SER A 91 4.34 -9.35 12.92
CA SER A 91 4.39 -7.90 13.13
C SER A 91 2.99 -7.31 13.32
N SER A 92 2.00 -7.79 12.56
CA SER A 92 0.65 -7.22 12.54
C SER A 92 -0.43 -8.31 12.46
N PRO A 93 -0.55 -9.20 13.46
CA PRO A 93 -1.53 -10.28 13.43
C PRO A 93 -2.98 -9.74 13.43
N GLY A 94 -3.23 -8.62 14.13
CA GLY A 94 -4.55 -7.97 14.18
C GLY A 94 -5.04 -7.56 12.80
N GLN A 95 -4.18 -6.93 12.00
CA GLN A 95 -4.47 -6.54 10.62
C GLN A 95 -4.81 -7.75 9.72
N LYS A 96 -4.09 -8.87 9.87
CA LYS A 96 -4.37 -10.09 9.10
C LYS A 96 -5.73 -10.68 9.47
N ILE A 97 -6.03 -10.75 10.76
CA ILE A 97 -7.33 -11.20 11.28
C ILE A 97 -8.47 -10.30 10.78
N ALA A 98 -8.29 -8.97 10.85
CA ALA A 98 -9.27 -8.01 10.35
C ALA A 98 -9.52 -8.16 8.85
N THR A 99 -8.46 -8.43 8.08
CA THR A 99 -8.58 -8.69 6.63
C THR A 99 -9.38 -9.95 6.35
N ALA A 100 -9.09 -11.06 7.05
CA ALA A 100 -9.86 -12.30 6.90
C ALA A 100 -11.35 -12.13 7.29
N LYS A 101 -11.63 -11.43 8.40
CA LYS A 101 -13.00 -11.11 8.82
C LYS A 101 -13.72 -10.25 7.78
N ARG A 102 -13.03 -9.28 7.17
CA ARG A 102 -13.60 -8.43 6.11
C ARG A 102 -13.91 -9.24 4.84
N MET A 103 -12.98 -10.09 4.39
CA MET A 103 -13.20 -10.97 3.24
C MET A 103 -14.45 -11.84 3.47
N CYS A 104 -14.61 -12.33 4.68
CA CYS A 104 -15.79 -13.09 5.06
C CYS A 104 -17.10 -12.28 4.95
N THR A 105 -17.12 -11.05 5.46
CA THR A 105 -18.28 -10.14 5.33
C THR A 105 -18.59 -9.81 3.87
N GLU A 106 -17.57 -9.50 3.08
CA GLU A 106 -17.69 -9.23 1.65
C GLU A 106 -18.23 -10.48 0.89
N ALA A 107 -17.77 -11.68 1.25
CA ALA A 107 -18.27 -12.93 0.66
C ALA A 107 -19.75 -13.19 1.00
N LYS A 108 -20.19 -12.90 2.24
CA LYS A 108 -21.61 -12.94 2.64
C LYS A 108 -22.47 -11.95 1.87
N ALA A 109 -21.89 -10.82 1.46
CA ALA A 109 -22.55 -9.81 0.63
C ALA A 109 -22.60 -10.20 -0.86
N GLY A 110 -22.10 -11.39 -1.24
CA GLY A 110 -22.17 -11.92 -2.59
C GLY A 110 -20.88 -11.78 -3.41
N LEU A 111 -19.79 -11.28 -2.82
CA LEU A 111 -18.49 -11.25 -3.50
C LEU A 111 -17.93 -12.68 -3.63
N SER A 112 -17.59 -13.09 -4.84
CA SER A 112 -17.03 -14.41 -5.11
C SER A 112 -15.55 -14.51 -4.75
N LEU A 113 -15.07 -15.72 -4.47
CA LEU A 113 -13.65 -16.02 -4.27
C LEU A 113 -12.80 -15.57 -5.49
N SER A 114 -13.34 -15.72 -6.70
CA SER A 114 -12.69 -15.30 -7.93
C SER A 114 -12.46 -13.79 -7.98
N GLU A 115 -13.42 -12.99 -7.49
CA GLU A 115 -13.27 -11.54 -7.44
C GLU A 115 -12.20 -11.09 -6.43
N PHE A 116 -12.07 -11.76 -5.29
CA PHE A 116 -10.95 -11.51 -4.37
C PHE A 116 -9.61 -11.80 -5.02
N LYS A 117 -9.50 -12.94 -5.71
CA LYS A 117 -8.27 -13.34 -6.39
C LYS A 117 -7.90 -12.37 -7.50
N LEU A 118 -8.87 -11.94 -8.31
CA LEU A 118 -8.65 -10.93 -9.36
C LEU A 118 -8.21 -9.59 -8.78
N ARG A 119 -8.81 -9.15 -7.67
CA ARG A 119 -8.38 -7.92 -6.96
C ARG A 119 -6.92 -8.03 -6.49
N ALA A 120 -6.55 -9.16 -5.90
CA ALA A 120 -5.17 -9.39 -5.48
C ALA A 120 -4.20 -9.42 -6.66
N ILE A 121 -4.53 -10.09 -7.76
CA ILE A 121 -3.72 -10.09 -8.99
C ILE A 121 -3.57 -8.67 -9.54
N GLY A 122 -4.64 -7.87 -9.56
CA GLY A 122 -4.61 -6.49 -10.00
C GLY A 122 -3.69 -5.61 -9.15
N GLN A 123 -3.72 -5.78 -7.82
CA GLN A 123 -2.82 -5.07 -6.90
C GLN A 123 -1.36 -5.53 -7.04
N ALA A 124 -1.15 -6.82 -7.29
CA ALA A 124 0.18 -7.39 -7.51
C ALA A 124 0.79 -7.01 -8.88
N ALA A 125 -0.02 -6.49 -9.81
CA ALA A 125 0.44 -6.15 -11.16
C ALA A 125 1.45 -4.98 -11.16
N SER A 126 1.34 -4.06 -10.21
CA SER A 126 2.28 -2.93 -10.04
C SER A 126 3.51 -3.27 -9.21
N MET A 127 3.64 -4.51 -8.71
CA MET A 127 4.78 -4.92 -7.89
C MET A 127 5.93 -5.42 -8.79
N GLU A 128 7.03 -4.67 -8.81
CA GLU A 128 8.23 -5.01 -9.59
C GLU A 128 9.10 -6.06 -8.91
N ASN A 129 9.17 -6.05 -7.57
CA ASN A 129 9.96 -7.02 -6.82
C ASN A 129 9.25 -8.40 -6.86
N PRO A 130 9.89 -9.44 -7.42
CA PRO A 130 9.24 -10.74 -7.61
C PRO A 130 8.92 -11.43 -6.28
N ILE A 131 9.77 -11.30 -5.26
CA ILE A 131 9.54 -11.88 -3.93
C ILE A 131 8.41 -11.16 -3.24
N ALA A 132 8.36 -9.82 -3.32
CA ALA A 132 7.27 -9.04 -2.75
C ALA A 132 5.93 -9.38 -3.41
N LYS A 133 5.93 -9.54 -4.74
CA LYS A 133 4.77 -9.94 -5.53
C LYS A 133 4.28 -11.34 -5.16
N GLU A 134 5.19 -12.32 -5.09
CA GLU A 134 4.86 -13.69 -4.67
C GLU A 134 4.31 -13.70 -3.24
N SER A 135 4.97 -12.99 -2.32
CA SER A 135 4.54 -12.89 -0.91
C SER A 135 3.16 -12.26 -0.78
N PHE A 136 2.87 -11.21 -1.55
CA PHE A 136 1.56 -10.57 -1.53
C PHE A 136 0.45 -11.50 -2.05
N LEU A 137 0.70 -12.19 -3.17
CA LEU A 137 -0.27 -13.15 -3.72
C LEU A 137 -0.48 -14.35 -2.80
N ALA A 138 0.60 -14.87 -2.21
CA ALA A 138 0.53 -15.93 -1.21
C ALA A 138 -0.25 -15.50 0.03
N ASP A 139 -0.02 -14.27 0.53
CA ASP A 139 -0.74 -13.73 1.67
C ASP A 139 -2.25 -13.66 1.40
N ALA A 140 -2.63 -13.15 0.23
CA ALA A 140 -4.03 -13.07 -0.18
C ALA A 140 -4.67 -14.46 -0.30
N ASP A 141 -3.97 -15.43 -0.88
CA ASP A 141 -4.47 -16.79 -1.08
C ASP A 141 -4.65 -17.55 0.25
N ILE A 142 -3.66 -17.48 1.14
CA ILE A 142 -3.75 -18.06 2.50
C ILE A 142 -4.89 -17.41 3.27
N THR A 143 -4.95 -16.07 3.28
CA THR A 143 -5.96 -15.32 4.04
C THR A 143 -7.37 -15.65 3.54
N LEU A 144 -7.56 -15.71 2.23
CA LEU A 144 -8.83 -16.06 1.62
C LEU A 144 -9.25 -17.50 1.99
N THR A 145 -8.32 -18.45 1.86
CA THR A 145 -8.53 -19.86 2.22
C THR A 145 -8.95 -20.01 3.69
N LEU A 146 -8.30 -19.27 4.58
CA LEU A 146 -8.57 -19.36 6.02
C LEU A 146 -9.79 -18.54 6.45
N ALA A 147 -10.17 -17.50 5.71
CA ALA A 147 -11.30 -16.66 6.05
C ALA A 147 -12.62 -17.45 6.14
N SER A 148 -12.89 -18.30 5.14
CA SER A 148 -14.07 -19.17 5.13
C SER A 148 -14.00 -20.17 6.29
N ASN A 149 -12.86 -20.81 6.51
CA ASN A 149 -12.71 -21.85 7.55
C ASN A 149 -12.90 -21.32 8.98
N HIS A 150 -12.43 -20.11 9.29
CA HIS A 150 -12.45 -19.59 10.65
C HIS A 150 -13.57 -18.59 10.95
N TYR A 151 -14.09 -17.89 9.94
CA TYR A 151 -15.01 -16.77 10.13
C TYR A 151 -16.34 -16.90 9.35
N CYS A 152 -16.41 -17.72 8.30
CA CYS A 152 -17.65 -18.04 7.56
C CYS A 152 -17.72 -19.52 7.17
N PRO A 153 -17.84 -20.43 8.15
CA PRO A 153 -17.92 -21.86 7.87
C PRO A 153 -19.09 -22.23 6.96
N GLU A 154 -20.17 -21.45 6.95
CA GLU A 154 -21.31 -21.61 6.05
C GLU A 154 -20.97 -21.42 4.56
N LEU A 155 -19.85 -20.77 4.27
CA LEU A 155 -19.33 -20.58 2.91
C LEU A 155 -18.22 -21.59 2.57
N ALA A 156 -17.67 -22.30 3.55
CA ALA A 156 -16.60 -23.29 3.34
C ALA A 156 -17.12 -24.60 2.72
N SER A 157 -18.42 -24.86 2.79
CA SER A 157 -19.08 -26.08 2.29
C SER A 157 -19.87 -25.88 0.98
N ARG A 158 -19.65 -24.77 0.27
CA ARG A 158 -20.28 -24.48 -1.03
C ARG A 158 -19.34 -24.74 -2.19
#